data_AF-A0A954KCI0-F1
#
_entry.id   AF-A0A954KCI0-F1
#
_cell.length_a   1.000
_cell.length_b   1.000
_cell.length_c   1.000
_cell.angle_alpha   90.00
_cell.angle_beta   90.00
_cell.angle_gamma   90.00
#
_symmetry.space_group_name_H-M   'P 1'
#
loop_
_entity.id
_entity.type
_entity.pdbx_description
1 polymer ?
#
loop_
_entity_poly.entity_id
_entity_poly.type
_entity_poly.pdbx_seq_one_letter_code
_entity_poly.pdbx_strand_id
1 'polypeptide(L)'
;MMSETDFTLLEKLADREGSDAVLDRLMELLREHKAYHKLFDATLIRKKHSLDLPLSRPTSFDDVPEEHRKEVEDTYVEAAREIGKLFLADGDIPSAWMYLQVIREPEPVAEAIDKLPVASDYSEANEQVMQIALFERVHPLKGVKMMLRSHGMCNTITSLDQAMGNLSVEQRSECARHMVRELYHDLTESVRRQVQEKVPLIEPNASLRELLRGRDWLLEGGNYHIDVSHLSSVVRFARSIEAGADELDLVLQLCDYGERLDPQLQYPGEPPFEDFYPAHRQFFHLLLDKDVDTSLDYFRKKLSDEPDEYDKPLLAYVLVDLLVRAKRLDEAVDVAAEHLTGLGNDVNFSFAELCVEAGRLDRLAEVMRDKNDIVGFTAALLGTPSSATTPT
;
A
#
# COMPACT_ATOMS: atom_id res chain seq x y z
N MET A 1 -25.76 31.07 3.83
CA MET A 1 -26.50 31.36 5.08
C MET A 1 -27.97 31.22 4.76
N MET A 2 -28.73 30.47 5.57
CA MET A 2 -30.18 30.39 5.42
C MET A 2 -30.79 31.76 5.77
N SER A 3 -31.81 32.16 5.03
CA SER A 3 -32.48 33.45 5.18
C SER A 3 -33.60 33.38 6.22
N GLU A 4 -33.96 34.51 6.82
CA GLU A 4 -35.12 34.62 7.72
C GLU A 4 -36.43 34.21 7.02
N THR A 5 -36.48 34.35 5.70
CA THR A 5 -37.61 33.90 4.86
C THR A 5 -37.73 32.37 4.82
N ASP A 6 -36.62 31.63 4.87
CA ASP A 6 -36.63 30.16 4.88
C ASP A 6 -37.22 29.62 6.19
N PHE A 7 -36.91 30.26 7.32
CA PHE A 7 -37.49 29.91 8.62
C PHE A 7 -39.01 30.14 8.65
N THR A 8 -39.46 31.32 8.20
CA THR A 8 -40.90 31.63 8.14
C THR A 8 -41.67 30.70 7.20
N LEU A 9 -41.02 30.19 6.14
CA LEU A 9 -41.62 29.22 5.23
C LEU A 9 -41.84 27.87 5.92
N LEU A 10 -40.86 27.38 6.67
CA LEU A 10 -40.95 26.14 7.43
C LEU A 10 -42.01 26.21 8.54
N GLU A 11 -42.11 27.33 9.26
CA GLU A 11 -43.16 27.57 10.26
C GLU A 11 -44.57 27.50 9.64
N LYS A 12 -44.76 28.17 8.50
CA LYS A 12 -46.06 28.16 7.80
C LYS A 12 -46.45 26.78 7.27
N LEU A 13 -45.46 25.97 6.86
CA LEU A 13 -45.68 24.58 6.44
C LEU A 13 -46.02 23.68 7.62
N ALA A 14 -45.36 23.88 8.77
CA ALA A 14 -45.66 23.14 9.99
C ALA A 14 -47.12 23.33 10.43
N ASP A 15 -47.62 24.56 10.34
CA ASP A 15 -49.00 24.90 10.72
C ASP A 15 -50.07 24.35 9.76
N ARG A 16 -49.71 24.05 8.50
CA ARG A 16 -50.68 23.75 7.43
C ARG A 16 -50.65 22.32 6.90
N GLU A 17 -49.46 21.73 6.78
CA GLU A 17 -49.23 20.52 5.99
C GLU A 17 -48.54 19.40 6.81
N GLY A 18 -48.20 19.68 8.06
CA GLY A 18 -47.67 18.69 9.02
C GLY A 18 -46.16 18.46 8.91
N SER A 19 -45.63 17.62 9.80
CA SER A 19 -44.18 17.43 10.00
C SER A 19 -43.44 16.89 8.77
N ASP A 20 -44.05 16.00 7.99
CA ASP A 20 -43.39 15.38 6.83
C ASP A 20 -43.14 16.41 5.71
N ALA A 21 -44.09 17.32 5.47
CA ALA A 21 -43.94 18.40 4.49
C ALA A 21 -42.84 19.39 4.89
N VAL A 22 -42.69 19.65 6.19
CA VAL A 22 -41.61 20.50 6.72
C VAL A 22 -40.25 19.84 6.50
N LEU A 23 -40.14 18.54 6.76
CA LEU A 23 -38.89 17.80 6.59
C LEU A 23 -38.48 17.70 5.11
N ASP A 24 -39.43 17.44 4.22
CA ASP A 24 -39.17 17.44 2.78
C ASP A 24 -38.65 18.81 2.31
N ARG A 25 -39.31 19.90 2.72
CA ARG A 25 -38.87 21.25 2.37
C ARG A 25 -37.52 21.63 2.98
N LEU A 26 -37.25 21.20 4.22
CA LEU A 26 -35.95 21.41 4.86
C LEU A 26 -34.83 20.72 4.07
N MET A 27 -35.03 19.46 3.68
CA MET A 27 -34.04 18.71 2.90
C MET A 27 -33.79 19.37 1.52
N GLU A 28 -34.83 19.85 0.85
CA GLU A 28 -34.69 20.62 -0.40
C GLU A 28 -33.84 21.88 -0.22
N LEU A 29 -34.16 22.71 0.78
CA LEU A 29 -33.41 23.93 1.09
C LEU A 29 -31.94 23.62 1.40
N LEU A 30 -31.68 22.56 2.16
CA LEU A 30 -30.31 22.16 2.50
C LEU A 30 -29.52 21.68 1.27
N ARG A 31 -30.18 21.00 0.32
CA ARG A 31 -29.58 20.64 -0.98
C ARG A 31 -29.29 21.88 -1.83
N GLU A 32 -30.25 22.82 -1.93
CA GLU A 32 -30.10 24.07 -2.69
C GLU A 32 -28.94 24.92 -2.15
N HIS A 33 -28.78 24.98 -0.83
CA HIS A 33 -27.69 25.71 -0.17
C HIS A 33 -26.38 24.92 -0.05
N LYS A 34 -26.30 23.70 -0.58
CA LYS A 34 -25.14 22.81 -0.48
C LYS A 34 -24.70 22.57 0.98
N ALA A 35 -25.63 22.62 1.92
CA ALA A 35 -25.40 22.42 3.34
C ALA A 35 -25.46 20.92 3.68
N TYR A 36 -24.61 20.13 3.02
CA TYR A 36 -24.72 18.67 3.02
C TYR A 36 -24.54 18.03 4.40
N HIS A 37 -23.70 18.60 5.27
CA HIS A 37 -23.61 18.12 6.66
C HIS A 37 -24.95 18.18 7.39
N LYS A 38 -25.70 19.27 7.21
CA LYS A 38 -27.02 19.43 7.82
C LYS A 38 -28.07 18.57 7.11
N LEU A 39 -27.89 18.30 5.82
CA LEU A 39 -28.76 17.39 5.06
C LEU A 39 -28.65 15.96 5.59
N PHE A 40 -27.46 15.53 6.00
CA PHE A 40 -27.26 14.26 6.70
C PHE A 40 -28.11 14.19 7.97
N ASP A 41 -28.01 15.21 8.84
CA ASP A 41 -28.78 15.28 10.08
C ASP A 41 -30.29 15.29 9.79
N ALA A 42 -30.75 16.05 8.80
CA ALA A 42 -32.16 16.12 8.41
C ALA A 42 -32.69 14.75 7.92
N THR A 43 -31.86 13.97 7.21
CA THR A 43 -32.21 12.62 6.75
C THR A 43 -32.44 11.67 7.94
N LEU A 44 -31.58 11.76 8.97
CA LEU A 44 -31.74 10.97 10.18
C LEU A 44 -32.92 11.43 11.05
N ILE A 45 -33.17 12.74 11.13
CA ILE A 45 -34.37 13.29 11.79
C ILE A 45 -35.63 12.73 11.14
N ARG A 46 -35.70 12.72 9.80
CA ARG A 46 -36.84 12.16 9.06
C ARG A 46 -37.06 10.69 9.40
N LYS A 47 -35.98 9.90 9.46
CA LYS A 47 -36.10 8.48 9.81
C LYS A 47 -36.59 8.28 11.23
N LYS A 48 -36.02 9.00 12.20
CA LYS A 48 -36.45 8.93 13.60
C LYS A 48 -37.89 9.39 13.78
N HIS A 49 -38.32 10.44 13.07
CA HIS A 49 -39.70 10.91 13.08
C HIS A 49 -40.67 9.83 12.58
N SER A 50 -40.32 9.12 11.49
CA SER A 50 -41.16 8.02 10.97
C SER A 50 -41.30 6.82 11.92
N LEU A 51 -40.43 6.73 12.94
CA LEU A 51 -40.40 5.67 13.94
C LEU A 51 -40.85 6.17 15.33
N ASP A 52 -41.39 7.39 15.43
CA ASP A 52 -41.78 8.05 16.67
C ASP A 52 -40.65 8.13 17.73
N LEU A 53 -39.39 8.24 17.27
CA LEU A 53 -38.19 8.30 18.12
C LEU A 53 -37.79 9.75 18.47
N PRO A 54 -37.01 9.96 19.56
CA PRO A 54 -36.52 11.29 19.93
C PRO A 54 -35.64 11.95 18.85
N LEU A 55 -35.95 13.21 18.51
CA LEU A 55 -35.27 13.97 17.44
C LEU A 55 -34.11 14.85 17.91
N SER A 56 -33.86 14.92 19.22
CA SER A 56 -32.85 15.84 19.81
C SER A 56 -31.41 15.48 19.45
N ARG A 57 -31.14 14.20 19.17
CA ARG A 57 -29.82 13.69 18.77
C ARG A 57 -29.94 12.89 17.47
N PRO A 58 -29.91 13.53 16.29
CA PRO A 58 -30.15 12.87 15.01
C PRO A 58 -29.22 11.68 14.75
N THR A 59 -27.94 11.84 15.09
CA THR A 59 -26.85 10.87 14.77
C THR A 59 -26.57 9.84 15.85
N SER A 60 -27.19 9.93 17.03
CA SER A 60 -26.97 8.97 18.13
C SER A 60 -27.86 7.73 17.99
N PHE A 61 -27.29 6.56 18.28
CA PHE A 61 -28.01 5.28 18.37
C PHE A 61 -28.45 4.94 19.80
N ASP A 62 -28.07 5.75 20.81
CA ASP A 62 -28.34 5.46 22.23
C ASP A 62 -29.84 5.43 22.53
N ASP A 63 -30.60 6.29 21.84
CA ASP A 63 -32.04 6.47 22.01
C ASP A 63 -32.86 5.58 21.05
N VAL A 64 -32.22 4.63 20.34
CA VAL A 64 -32.86 3.76 19.34
C VAL A 64 -33.06 2.35 19.92
N PRO A 65 -34.32 1.89 20.08
CA PRO A 65 -34.64 0.52 20.50
C PRO A 65 -34.05 -0.53 19.56
N GLU A 66 -33.73 -1.72 20.08
CA GLU A 66 -33.11 -2.82 19.32
C GLU A 66 -33.94 -3.24 18.09
N GLU A 67 -35.26 -3.19 18.19
CA GLU A 67 -36.20 -3.51 17.10
C GLU A 67 -36.08 -2.58 15.89
N HIS A 68 -35.67 -1.32 16.10
CA HIS A 68 -35.52 -0.31 15.06
C HIS A 68 -34.06 0.00 14.72
N ARG A 69 -33.10 -0.53 15.48
CA ARG A 69 -31.67 -0.23 15.33
C ARG A 69 -31.18 -0.48 13.91
N LYS A 70 -31.45 -1.67 13.37
CA LYS A 70 -31.04 -2.04 12.01
C LYS A 70 -31.58 -1.07 10.96
N GLU A 71 -32.84 -0.66 11.10
CA GLU A 71 -33.49 0.23 10.13
C GLU A 71 -32.90 1.64 10.14
N VAL A 72 -32.48 2.13 11.33
CA VAL A 72 -31.79 3.41 11.48
C VAL A 72 -30.33 3.30 11.00
N GLU A 73 -29.65 2.19 11.26
CA GLU A 73 -28.30 1.91 10.74
C GLU A 73 -28.27 1.87 9.21
N ASP A 74 -29.19 1.14 8.59
CA ASP A 74 -29.31 1.10 7.13
C ASP A 74 -29.54 2.51 6.56
N THR A 75 -30.38 3.31 7.21
CA THR A 75 -30.62 4.71 6.79
C THR A 75 -29.38 5.59 6.98
N TYR A 76 -28.62 5.39 8.05
CA TYR A 76 -27.35 6.09 8.28
C TYR A 76 -26.35 5.79 7.17
N VAL A 77 -26.21 4.52 6.79
CA VAL A 77 -25.30 4.09 5.72
C VAL A 77 -25.70 4.72 4.39
N GLU A 78 -26.98 4.64 4.01
CA GLU A 78 -27.46 5.26 2.77
C GLU A 78 -27.29 6.78 2.77
N ALA A 79 -27.60 7.45 3.89
CA ALA A 79 -27.42 8.89 4.02
C ALA A 79 -25.93 9.28 3.90
N ALA A 80 -25.02 8.55 4.58
CA ALA A 80 -23.59 8.82 4.50
C ALA A 80 -23.08 8.65 3.07
N ARG A 81 -23.54 7.62 2.37
CA ARG A 81 -23.20 7.37 0.97
C ARG A 81 -23.71 8.47 0.04
N GLU A 82 -24.97 8.92 0.20
CA GLU A 82 -25.55 10.00 -0.60
C GLU A 82 -24.77 11.31 -0.38
N ILE A 83 -24.55 11.68 0.87
CA ILE A 83 -23.87 12.92 1.25
C ILE A 83 -22.42 12.92 0.76
N GLY A 84 -21.71 11.80 0.92
CA GLY A 84 -20.38 11.62 0.36
C GLY A 84 -20.34 11.87 -1.15
N LYS A 85 -21.29 11.31 -1.91
CA LYS A 85 -21.39 11.52 -3.36
C LYS A 85 -21.68 12.97 -3.73
N LEU A 86 -22.49 13.69 -2.96
CA LEU A 86 -22.78 15.12 -3.19
C LEU A 86 -21.53 15.98 -2.98
N PHE A 87 -20.76 15.73 -1.91
CA PHE A 87 -19.48 16.41 -1.70
C PHE A 87 -18.47 16.13 -2.82
N LEU A 88 -18.37 14.88 -3.29
CA LEU A 88 -17.51 14.53 -4.42
C LEU A 88 -17.94 15.23 -5.72
N ALA A 89 -19.24 15.35 -5.98
CA ALA A 89 -19.76 16.06 -7.15
C ALA A 89 -19.39 17.55 -7.15
N ASP A 90 -19.25 18.13 -5.96
CA ASP A 90 -18.82 19.52 -5.75
C ASP A 90 -17.28 19.68 -5.65
N GLY A 91 -16.52 18.58 -5.72
CA GLY A 91 -15.05 18.58 -5.66
C GLY A 91 -14.45 18.68 -4.24
N ASP A 92 -15.29 18.60 -3.20
CA ASP A 92 -14.85 18.62 -1.80
C ASP A 92 -14.56 17.20 -1.30
N ILE A 93 -13.39 16.69 -1.70
CA ILE A 93 -12.90 15.36 -1.33
C ILE A 93 -12.72 15.20 0.20
N PRO A 94 -12.11 16.17 0.93
CA PRO A 94 -11.97 16.04 2.38
C PRO A 94 -13.31 15.85 3.11
N SER A 95 -14.33 16.66 2.79
CA SER A 95 -15.65 16.52 3.41
C SER A 95 -16.34 15.22 3.00
N ALA A 96 -16.17 14.76 1.75
CA ALA A 96 -16.71 13.48 1.32
C ALA A 96 -16.11 12.30 2.11
N TRP A 97 -14.80 12.32 2.34
CA TRP A 97 -14.11 11.27 3.07
C TRP A 97 -14.58 11.14 4.51
N MET A 98 -15.03 12.21 5.17
CA MET A 98 -15.61 12.16 6.52
C MET A 98 -16.81 11.19 6.62
N TYR A 99 -17.60 11.04 5.56
CA TYR A 99 -18.76 10.14 5.53
C TYR A 99 -18.40 8.76 5.01
N LEU A 100 -17.64 8.71 3.90
CA LEU A 100 -17.33 7.47 3.20
C LEU A 100 -16.37 6.56 3.99
N GLN A 101 -15.51 7.14 4.84
CA GLN A 101 -14.64 6.36 5.72
C GLN A 101 -15.42 5.56 6.78
N VAL A 102 -16.52 6.12 7.31
CA VAL A 102 -17.32 5.52 8.39
C VAL A 102 -18.03 4.26 7.89
N ILE A 103 -18.49 4.30 6.64
CA ILE A 103 -19.14 3.17 5.97
C ILE A 103 -18.16 2.25 5.24
N ARG A 104 -16.86 2.57 5.28
CA ARG A 104 -15.77 1.81 4.64
C ARG A 104 -15.93 1.66 3.12
N GLU A 105 -16.34 2.73 2.45
CA GLU A 105 -16.47 2.80 0.98
C GLU A 105 -15.45 3.80 0.38
N PRO A 106 -14.15 3.46 0.32
CA PRO A 106 -13.12 4.36 -0.20
C PRO A 106 -13.16 4.52 -1.73
N GLU A 107 -13.80 3.63 -2.47
CA GLU A 107 -13.74 3.55 -3.93
C GLU A 107 -14.19 4.85 -4.63
N PRO A 108 -15.32 5.49 -4.25
CA PRO A 108 -15.73 6.75 -4.87
C PRO A 108 -14.72 7.88 -4.64
N VAL A 109 -14.06 7.88 -3.48
CA VAL A 109 -13.03 8.88 -3.15
C VAL A 109 -11.78 8.62 -3.95
N ALA A 110 -11.35 7.36 -4.07
CA ALA A 110 -10.23 6.97 -4.91
C ALA A 110 -10.43 7.42 -6.36
N GLU A 111 -11.62 7.19 -6.94
CA GLU A 111 -11.95 7.66 -8.28
C GLU A 111 -11.92 9.18 -8.44
N ALA A 112 -12.36 9.92 -7.42
CA ALA A 112 -12.31 11.38 -7.43
C ALA A 112 -10.87 11.88 -7.35
N ILE A 113 -10.04 11.27 -6.50
CA ILE A 113 -8.61 11.57 -6.35
C ILE A 113 -7.86 11.27 -7.66
N ASP A 114 -8.17 10.16 -8.34
CA ASP A 114 -7.51 9.80 -9.61
C ASP A 114 -7.76 10.85 -10.70
N LYS A 115 -8.96 11.44 -10.75
CA LYS A 115 -9.34 12.49 -11.71
C LYS A 115 -8.67 13.84 -11.45
N LEU A 116 -8.11 14.08 -10.27
CA LEU A 116 -7.46 15.35 -9.97
C LEU A 116 -6.17 15.52 -10.78
N PRO A 117 -5.87 16.75 -11.25
CA PRO A 117 -4.57 17.05 -11.81
C PRO A 117 -3.51 16.96 -10.71
N VAL A 118 -2.33 16.45 -11.06
CA VAL A 118 -1.17 16.44 -10.17
C VAL A 118 -0.53 17.83 -10.23
N ALA A 119 -1.01 18.75 -9.42
CA ALA A 119 -0.53 20.13 -9.38
C ALA A 119 0.79 20.23 -8.60
N SER A 120 1.69 21.11 -9.04
CA SER A 120 2.94 21.46 -8.34
C SER A 120 2.73 22.41 -7.16
N ASP A 121 1.61 23.14 -7.16
CA ASP A 121 1.40 24.24 -6.24
C ASP A 121 0.86 23.74 -4.89
N TYR A 122 1.46 24.24 -3.82
CA TYR A 122 0.99 24.01 -2.47
C TYR A 122 -0.38 24.64 -2.27
N SER A 123 -1.35 23.84 -1.82
CA SER A 123 -2.63 24.33 -1.31
C SER A 123 -3.10 23.45 -0.17
N GLU A 124 -3.74 24.02 0.84
CA GLU A 124 -4.26 23.25 1.99
C GLU A 124 -5.22 22.13 1.55
N ALA A 125 -6.01 22.37 0.50
CA ALA A 125 -6.89 21.36 -0.09
C ALA A 125 -6.09 20.19 -0.70
N ASN A 126 -5.00 20.48 -1.44
CA ASN A 126 -4.14 19.44 -1.99
C ASN A 126 -3.44 18.64 -0.89
N GLU A 127 -3.00 19.29 0.20
CA GLU A 127 -2.41 18.59 1.35
C GLU A 127 -3.39 17.62 2.01
N GLN A 128 -4.62 18.07 2.25
CA GLN A 128 -5.66 17.20 2.81
C GLN A 128 -5.96 16.01 1.88
N VAL A 129 -6.04 16.25 0.57
CA VAL A 129 -6.23 15.18 -0.41
C VAL A 129 -5.04 14.21 -0.43
N MET A 130 -3.80 14.70 -0.36
CA MET A 130 -2.61 13.85 -0.28
C MET A 130 -2.60 13.01 0.99
N GLN A 131 -3.00 13.58 2.12
CA GLN A 131 -3.13 12.87 3.38
C GLN A 131 -4.10 11.70 3.26
N ILE A 132 -5.28 11.96 2.68
CA ILE A 132 -6.31 10.94 2.43
C ILE A 132 -5.80 9.88 1.44
N ALA A 133 -5.13 10.30 0.37
CA ALA A 133 -4.63 9.40 -0.66
C ALA A 133 -3.58 8.42 -0.11
N LEU A 134 -2.56 8.91 0.57
CA LEU A 134 -1.39 8.13 1.00
C LEU A 134 -1.56 7.50 2.39
N PHE A 135 -1.87 8.29 3.41
CA PHE A 135 -1.83 7.84 4.80
C PHE A 135 -3.14 7.17 5.24
N GLU A 136 -4.29 7.65 4.72
CA GLU A 136 -5.57 6.93 4.88
C GLU A 136 -5.75 5.79 3.85
N ARG A 137 -4.78 5.64 2.95
CA ARG A 137 -4.64 4.52 1.99
C ARG A 137 -5.75 4.42 0.95
N VAL A 138 -6.44 5.53 0.67
CA VAL A 138 -7.53 5.59 -0.30
C VAL A 138 -7.02 5.46 -1.73
N HIS A 139 -5.92 6.14 -2.07
CA HIS A 139 -5.28 6.02 -3.39
C HIS A 139 -3.77 6.30 -3.33
N PRO A 140 -2.96 5.39 -2.75
CA PRO A 140 -1.56 5.66 -2.42
C PRO A 140 -0.71 6.11 -3.60
N LEU A 141 -0.86 5.48 -4.77
CA LEU A 141 -0.11 5.83 -5.98
C LEU A 141 -0.30 7.28 -6.41
N LYS A 142 -1.54 7.80 -6.30
CA LYS A 142 -1.83 9.20 -6.64
C LYS A 142 -1.25 10.14 -5.59
N GLY A 143 -1.34 9.77 -4.31
CA GLY A 143 -0.70 10.49 -3.21
C GLY A 143 0.82 10.63 -3.42
N VAL A 144 1.51 9.55 -3.80
CA VAL A 144 2.95 9.56 -4.14
C VAL A 144 3.22 10.49 -5.33
N LYS A 145 2.44 10.40 -6.41
CA LYS A 145 2.57 11.29 -7.58
C LYS A 145 2.43 12.77 -7.21
N MET A 146 1.43 13.10 -6.39
CA MET A 146 1.19 14.46 -5.91
C MET A 146 2.36 14.94 -5.06
N MET A 147 2.82 14.13 -4.12
CA MET A 147 3.94 14.48 -3.24
C MET A 147 5.25 14.66 -4.00
N LEU A 148 5.52 13.83 -5.02
CA LEU A 148 6.70 14.01 -5.89
C LEU A 148 6.68 15.35 -6.61
N ARG A 149 5.52 15.79 -7.07
CA ARG A 149 5.39 17.06 -7.81
C ARG A 149 5.39 18.29 -6.91
N SER A 150 4.86 18.21 -5.69
CA SER A 150 4.77 19.36 -4.77
C SER A 150 5.94 19.47 -3.79
N HIS A 151 6.42 18.34 -3.25
CA HIS A 151 7.41 18.30 -2.17
C HIS A 151 8.77 17.72 -2.58
N GLY A 152 8.85 17.14 -3.77
CA GLY A 152 10.08 16.53 -4.30
C GLY A 152 10.38 15.13 -3.74
N MET A 153 11.48 14.57 -4.22
CA MET A 153 11.83 13.16 -3.98
C MET A 153 12.18 12.83 -2.53
N CYS A 154 12.96 13.68 -1.83
CA CYS A 154 13.39 13.41 -0.44
C CYS A 154 12.17 13.22 0.49
N ASN A 155 11.23 14.16 0.42
CA ASN A 155 10.02 14.15 1.25
C ASN A 155 9.13 12.97 0.87
N THR A 156 9.02 12.69 -0.44
CA THR A 156 8.23 11.55 -0.91
C THR A 156 8.77 10.23 -0.37
N ILE A 157 10.08 10.02 -0.40
CA ILE A 157 10.73 8.82 0.13
C ILE A 157 10.44 8.68 1.62
N THR A 158 10.63 9.75 2.39
CA THR A 158 10.41 9.73 3.84
C THR A 158 8.97 9.36 4.19
N SER A 159 8.00 10.03 3.55
CA SER A 159 6.58 9.79 3.79
C SER A 159 6.12 8.41 3.32
N LEU A 160 6.61 7.95 2.16
CA LEU A 160 6.29 6.62 1.65
C LEU A 160 6.85 5.54 2.59
N ASP A 161 8.09 5.70 3.08
CA ASP A 161 8.70 4.75 4.01
C ASP A 161 7.86 4.57 5.30
N GLN A 162 7.35 5.67 5.84
CA GLN A 162 6.45 5.65 7.01
C GLN A 162 5.11 4.98 6.71
N ALA A 163 4.57 5.18 5.51
CA ALA A 163 3.28 4.61 5.10
C ALA A 163 3.37 3.12 4.70
N MET A 164 4.52 2.66 4.20
CA MET A 164 4.73 1.34 3.59
C MET A 164 4.22 0.18 4.45
N GLY A 165 4.41 0.22 5.77
CA GLY A 165 3.97 -0.86 6.67
C GLY A 165 2.46 -1.10 6.67
N ASN A 166 1.66 -0.07 6.35
CA ASN A 166 0.20 -0.11 6.39
C ASN A 166 -0.45 -0.33 5.02
N LEU A 167 0.33 -0.28 3.94
CA LEU A 167 -0.13 -0.49 2.57
C LEU A 167 -0.32 -1.98 2.26
N SER A 168 -1.30 -2.30 1.42
CA SER A 168 -1.44 -3.65 0.84
C SER A 168 -0.24 -4.00 -0.05
N VAL A 169 -0.05 -5.30 -0.35
CA VAL A 169 1.05 -5.79 -1.19
C VAL A 169 1.02 -5.10 -2.56
N GLU A 170 -0.16 -5.00 -3.15
CA GLU A 170 -0.42 -4.41 -4.46
C GLU A 170 -0.09 -2.91 -4.44
N GLN A 171 -0.59 -2.18 -3.43
CA GLN A 171 -0.31 -0.74 -3.30
C GLN A 171 1.18 -0.46 -3.10
N ARG A 172 1.89 -1.29 -2.32
CA ARG A 172 3.35 -1.16 -2.15
C ARG A 172 4.08 -1.33 -3.48
N SER A 173 3.75 -2.39 -4.22
CA SER A 173 4.29 -2.67 -5.54
C SER A 173 4.05 -1.50 -6.51
N GLU A 174 2.82 -0.99 -6.60
CA GLU A 174 2.49 0.13 -7.50
C GLU A 174 3.27 1.42 -7.18
N CYS A 175 3.34 1.79 -5.90
CA CYS A 175 4.13 2.93 -5.45
C CYS A 175 5.62 2.74 -5.74
N ALA A 176 6.18 1.56 -5.44
CA ALA A 176 7.58 1.24 -5.70
C ALA A 176 7.92 1.32 -7.20
N ARG A 177 7.07 0.73 -8.06
CA ARG A 177 7.22 0.80 -9.52
C ARG A 177 7.26 2.24 -10.02
N HIS A 178 6.41 3.11 -9.49
CA HIS A 178 6.43 4.52 -9.88
C HIS A 178 7.70 5.24 -9.41
N MET A 179 8.12 5.02 -8.17
CA MET A 179 9.37 5.59 -7.64
C MET A 179 10.60 5.16 -8.44
N VAL A 180 10.65 3.89 -8.85
CA VAL A 180 11.71 3.35 -9.72
C VAL A 180 11.75 4.09 -11.05
N ARG A 181 10.60 4.28 -11.72
CA ARG A 181 10.54 4.95 -13.01
C ARG A 181 11.01 6.40 -12.93
N GLU A 182 10.56 7.15 -11.92
CA GLU A 182 10.95 8.55 -11.75
C GLU A 182 12.44 8.67 -11.43
N LEU A 183 12.96 7.88 -10.48
CA LEU A 183 14.40 7.90 -10.15
C LEU A 183 15.27 7.46 -11.33
N TYR A 184 14.87 6.41 -12.05
CA TYR A 184 15.59 5.93 -13.23
C TYR A 184 15.63 6.99 -14.33
N HIS A 185 14.51 7.69 -14.57
CA HIS A 185 14.45 8.79 -15.52
C HIS A 185 15.41 9.91 -15.11
N ASP A 186 15.33 10.39 -13.87
CA ASP A 186 16.18 11.47 -13.36
C ASP A 186 17.67 11.14 -13.45
N LEU A 187 18.05 9.91 -13.05
CA LEU A 187 19.43 9.45 -13.14
C LEU A 187 19.90 9.35 -14.60
N THR A 188 19.06 8.77 -15.47
CA THR A 188 19.40 8.59 -16.88
C THR A 188 19.58 9.94 -17.59
N GLU A 189 18.71 10.93 -17.33
CA GLU A 189 18.86 12.29 -17.87
C GLU A 189 20.11 12.99 -17.34
N SER A 190 20.39 12.85 -16.03
CA SER A 190 21.57 13.45 -15.40
C SER A 190 22.87 12.89 -15.99
N VAL A 191 22.97 11.56 -16.11
CA VAL A 191 24.10 10.88 -16.76
C VAL A 191 24.19 11.27 -18.24
N ARG A 192 23.08 11.25 -18.97
CA ARG A 192 23.06 11.60 -20.40
C ARG A 192 23.60 13.01 -20.63
N ARG A 193 23.16 13.99 -19.84
CA ARG A 193 23.64 15.38 -19.93
C ARG A 193 25.15 15.45 -19.78
N GLN A 194 25.72 14.75 -18.80
CA GLN A 194 27.17 14.73 -18.59
C GLN A 194 27.92 13.98 -19.72
N VAL A 195 27.35 12.92 -20.28
CA VAL A 195 27.95 12.23 -21.44
C VAL A 195 27.93 13.14 -22.68
N GLN A 196 26.85 13.90 -22.91
CA GLN A 196 26.70 14.79 -24.06
C GLN A 196 27.73 15.92 -24.07
N GLU A 197 28.25 16.34 -22.92
CA GLU A 197 29.34 17.32 -22.83
C GLU A 197 30.63 16.84 -23.50
N LYS A 198 30.89 15.52 -23.51
CA LYS A 198 32.11 14.93 -24.10
C LYS A 198 31.86 14.16 -25.40
N VAL A 199 30.65 13.64 -25.59
CA VAL A 199 30.24 12.84 -26.76
C VAL A 199 28.97 13.44 -27.36
N PRO A 200 29.07 14.26 -28.43
CA PRO A 200 27.93 15.01 -28.96
C PRO A 200 26.81 14.17 -29.59
N LEU A 201 27.11 12.93 -29.97
CA LEU A 201 26.16 12.00 -30.60
C LEU A 201 25.92 10.81 -29.67
N ILE A 202 24.76 10.81 -29.02
CA ILE A 202 24.25 9.71 -28.22
C ILE A 202 22.86 9.35 -28.74
N GLU A 203 22.55 8.06 -28.77
CA GLU A 203 21.22 7.57 -29.07
C GLU A 203 20.19 8.19 -28.11
N PRO A 204 19.09 8.79 -28.62
CA PRO A 204 18.11 9.51 -27.79
C PRO A 204 17.49 8.68 -26.67
N ASN A 205 17.36 7.37 -26.89
CA ASN A 205 16.73 6.43 -25.96
C ASN A 205 17.74 5.43 -25.37
N ALA A 206 19.02 5.80 -25.31
CA ALA A 206 20.03 4.96 -24.67
C ALA A 206 19.65 4.68 -23.20
N SER A 207 19.69 3.42 -22.82
CA SER A 207 19.49 2.97 -21.44
C SER A 207 20.64 3.42 -20.54
N LEU A 208 20.40 3.49 -19.23
CA LEU A 208 21.45 3.79 -18.24
C LEU A 208 22.66 2.86 -18.40
N ARG A 209 22.44 1.55 -18.62
CA ARG A 209 23.52 0.58 -18.88
C ARG A 209 24.36 0.94 -20.11
N GLU A 210 23.73 1.41 -21.19
CA GLU A 210 24.43 1.82 -22.41
C GLU A 210 25.20 3.13 -22.21
N LEU A 211 24.65 4.07 -21.44
CA LEU A 211 25.31 5.31 -21.07
C LEU A 211 26.54 5.08 -20.19
N LEU A 212 26.52 4.09 -19.30
CA LEU A 212 27.65 3.77 -18.42
C LEU A 212 28.73 2.89 -19.07
N ARG A 213 28.39 2.13 -20.12
CA ARG A 213 29.32 1.16 -20.74
C ARG A 213 30.58 1.83 -21.29
N GLY A 214 31.74 1.45 -20.76
CA GLY A 214 33.04 1.96 -21.19
C GLY A 214 33.31 3.42 -20.80
N ARG A 215 32.55 3.95 -19.83
CA ARG A 215 32.62 5.36 -19.39
C ARG A 215 32.84 5.47 -17.88
N ASP A 216 33.80 4.72 -17.36
CA ASP A 216 34.10 4.67 -15.92
C ASP A 216 34.47 6.05 -15.34
N TRP A 217 35.01 6.94 -16.19
CA TRP A 217 35.26 8.36 -15.88
C TRP A 217 34.05 9.15 -15.39
N LEU A 218 32.82 8.67 -15.61
CA LEU A 218 31.60 9.29 -15.06
C LEU A 218 31.59 9.27 -13.53
N LEU A 219 32.19 8.25 -12.91
CA LEU A 219 32.16 8.00 -11.47
C LEU A 219 33.52 8.18 -10.80
N GLU A 220 34.56 8.52 -11.58
CA GLU A 220 35.89 8.81 -11.06
C GLU A 220 35.89 9.99 -10.08
N GLY A 221 36.70 9.88 -9.03
CA GLY A 221 36.86 10.95 -8.03
C GLY A 221 35.65 11.14 -7.10
N GLY A 222 34.80 10.12 -6.95
CA GLY A 222 33.61 10.19 -6.10
C GLY A 222 32.45 10.97 -6.71
N ASN A 223 32.46 11.15 -8.04
CA ASN A 223 31.37 11.80 -8.74
C ASN A 223 30.10 10.94 -8.73
N TYR A 224 28.94 11.58 -8.57
CA TYR A 224 27.63 10.95 -8.62
C TYR A 224 26.62 11.88 -9.27
N HIS A 225 25.59 11.29 -9.89
CA HIS A 225 24.63 11.99 -10.75
C HIS A 225 23.23 12.04 -10.13
N ILE A 226 23.05 11.41 -8.97
CA ILE A 226 21.80 11.38 -8.21
C ILE A 226 22.11 11.24 -6.72
N ASP A 227 21.23 11.73 -5.87
CA ASP A 227 21.34 11.55 -4.42
C ASP A 227 21.36 10.06 -4.07
N VAL A 228 22.40 9.64 -3.34
CA VAL A 228 22.65 8.23 -3.06
C VAL A 228 21.69 7.67 -2.01
N SER A 229 21.16 8.52 -1.13
CA SER A 229 20.10 8.14 -0.18
C SER A 229 18.77 7.91 -0.90
N HIS A 230 18.51 8.67 -1.98
CA HIS A 230 17.35 8.39 -2.84
C HIS A 230 17.50 7.05 -3.55
N LEU A 231 18.68 6.81 -4.12
CA LEU A 231 19.01 5.57 -4.82
C LEU A 231 18.79 4.34 -3.94
N SER A 232 19.39 4.33 -2.74
CA SER A 232 19.25 3.21 -1.81
C SER A 232 17.79 3.02 -1.38
N SER A 233 17.06 4.09 -1.08
CA SER A 233 15.66 3.98 -0.66
C SER A 233 14.75 3.42 -1.75
N VAL A 234 14.89 3.86 -3.00
CA VAL A 234 14.07 3.36 -4.11
C VAL A 234 14.40 1.91 -4.45
N VAL A 235 15.69 1.52 -4.41
CA VAL A 235 16.12 0.11 -4.55
C VAL A 235 15.50 -0.75 -3.44
N ARG A 236 15.43 -0.25 -2.21
CA ARG A 236 14.80 -0.95 -1.09
C ARG A 236 13.28 -1.09 -1.27
N PHE A 237 12.59 -0.04 -1.75
CA PHE A 237 11.15 -0.09 -2.06
C PHE A 237 10.85 -1.09 -3.17
N ALA A 238 11.73 -1.21 -4.16
CA ALA A 238 11.57 -2.13 -5.27
C ALA A 238 11.48 -3.61 -4.87
N ARG A 239 11.89 -3.99 -3.64
CA ARG A 239 11.68 -5.36 -3.12
C ARG A 239 10.20 -5.79 -3.07
N SER A 240 9.28 -4.82 -3.03
CA SER A 240 7.83 -5.06 -3.09
C SER A 240 7.29 -5.31 -4.50
N ILE A 241 8.11 -5.15 -5.54
CA ILE A 241 7.70 -5.38 -6.94
C ILE A 241 7.62 -6.87 -7.22
N GLU A 242 6.54 -7.30 -7.87
CA GLU A 242 6.31 -8.68 -8.26
C GLU A 242 7.03 -9.06 -9.56
N ALA A 243 7.24 -10.38 -9.75
CA ALA A 243 7.86 -10.92 -10.96
C ALA A 243 7.07 -10.54 -12.23
N GLY A 244 7.80 -10.31 -13.33
CA GLY A 244 7.21 -9.94 -14.62
C GLY A 244 6.97 -8.44 -14.83
N ALA A 245 7.27 -7.59 -13.85
CA ALA A 245 7.24 -6.13 -14.03
C ALA A 245 8.48 -5.62 -14.78
N ASP A 246 8.27 -4.78 -15.81
CA ASP A 246 9.36 -4.16 -16.59
C ASP A 246 10.33 -3.34 -15.73
N GLU A 247 9.83 -2.79 -14.62
CA GLU A 247 10.60 -1.99 -13.67
C GLU A 247 11.76 -2.77 -13.04
N LEU A 248 11.69 -4.10 -12.97
CA LEU A 248 12.75 -4.92 -12.40
C LEU A 248 14.08 -4.76 -13.18
N ASP A 249 14.05 -4.63 -14.51
CA ASP A 249 15.27 -4.36 -15.28
C ASP A 249 15.81 -2.95 -15.03
N LEU A 250 14.92 -1.96 -14.84
CA LEU A 250 15.33 -0.60 -14.47
C LEU A 250 16.06 -0.61 -13.12
N VAL A 251 15.52 -1.34 -12.13
CA VAL A 251 16.16 -1.46 -10.80
C VAL A 251 17.50 -2.18 -10.89
N LEU A 252 17.63 -3.22 -11.72
CA LEU A 252 18.93 -3.84 -11.95
C LEU A 252 19.97 -2.84 -12.48
N GLN A 253 19.57 -1.95 -13.39
CA GLN A 253 20.47 -0.91 -13.88
C GLN A 253 20.80 0.15 -12.80
N LEU A 254 19.87 0.43 -11.88
CA LEU A 254 20.13 1.26 -10.70
C LEU A 254 21.15 0.58 -9.76
N CYS A 255 21.03 -0.73 -9.53
CA CYS A 255 22.02 -1.51 -8.80
C CYS A 255 23.39 -1.52 -9.52
N ASP A 256 23.42 -1.74 -10.84
CA ASP A 256 24.64 -1.70 -11.65
C ASP A 256 25.36 -0.33 -11.55
N TYR A 257 24.59 0.76 -11.42
CA TYR A 257 25.12 2.11 -11.16
C TYR A 257 25.64 2.25 -9.72
N GLY A 258 24.85 1.81 -8.74
CA GLY A 258 25.18 1.87 -7.32
C GLY A 258 26.46 1.11 -6.95
N GLU A 259 26.67 -0.08 -7.51
CA GLU A 259 27.89 -0.88 -7.32
C GLU A 259 29.17 -0.19 -7.82
N ARG A 260 29.04 0.75 -8.77
CA ARG A 260 30.17 1.48 -9.35
C ARG A 260 30.45 2.82 -8.66
N LEU A 261 29.60 3.23 -7.71
CA LEU A 261 29.87 4.42 -6.90
C LEU A 261 31.13 4.22 -6.06
N ASP A 262 31.72 5.32 -5.59
CA ASP A 262 32.82 5.22 -4.63
C ASP A 262 32.37 4.42 -3.39
N PRO A 263 33.21 3.52 -2.83
CA PRO A 263 32.84 2.72 -1.67
C PRO A 263 32.33 3.52 -0.47
N GLN A 264 32.77 4.77 -0.29
CA GLN A 264 32.26 5.64 0.79
C GLN A 264 30.81 6.09 0.60
N LEU A 265 30.31 6.04 -0.63
CA LEU A 265 28.93 6.35 -0.99
C LEU A 265 28.05 5.08 -0.99
N GLN A 266 28.63 3.88 -0.87
CA GLN A 266 27.89 2.63 -0.81
C GLN A 266 27.52 2.33 0.65
N TYR A 267 26.41 2.90 1.12
CA TYR A 267 25.92 2.64 2.46
C TYR A 267 25.47 1.17 2.60
N PRO A 268 25.89 0.46 3.66
CA PRO A 268 25.46 -0.90 3.90
C PRO A 268 23.97 -0.94 4.28
N GLY A 269 23.30 -2.05 3.93
CA GLY A 269 21.95 -2.33 4.37
C GLY A 269 21.90 -3.11 5.68
N GLU A 270 20.69 -3.49 6.07
CA GLU A 270 20.44 -4.45 7.15
C GLU A 270 20.50 -5.88 6.60
N PRO A 271 20.88 -6.89 7.42
CA PRO A 271 20.88 -8.29 7.01
C PRO A 271 19.53 -8.73 6.40
N PRO A 272 19.51 -9.53 5.30
CA PRO A 272 20.62 -10.08 4.50
C PRO A 272 21.22 -9.15 3.43
N PHE A 273 20.94 -7.85 3.47
CA PHE A 273 21.30 -6.87 2.43
C PHE A 273 22.45 -5.94 2.85
N GLU A 274 23.38 -6.41 3.67
CA GLU A 274 24.56 -5.65 4.13
C GLU A 274 25.42 -5.22 2.94
N ASP A 275 25.68 -6.14 2.01
CA ASP A 275 26.25 -5.87 0.69
C ASP A 275 25.15 -5.29 -0.21
N PHE A 276 24.76 -4.04 0.05
CA PHE A 276 23.50 -3.45 -0.40
C PHE A 276 23.18 -3.72 -1.87
N TYR A 277 23.96 -3.18 -2.81
CA TYR A 277 23.65 -3.35 -4.24
C TYR A 277 23.85 -4.79 -4.75
N PRO A 278 24.94 -5.52 -4.40
CA PRO A 278 25.08 -6.92 -4.79
C PRO A 278 23.94 -7.84 -4.32
N ALA A 279 23.50 -7.70 -3.07
CA ALA A 279 22.41 -8.50 -2.52
C ALA A 279 21.07 -8.19 -3.23
N HIS A 280 20.78 -6.90 -3.46
CA HIS A 280 19.60 -6.50 -4.22
C HIS A 280 19.66 -6.97 -5.69
N ARG A 281 20.85 -6.97 -6.30
CA ARG A 281 21.05 -7.50 -7.66
C ARG A 281 20.68 -8.99 -7.74
N GLN A 282 21.10 -9.81 -6.77
CA GLN A 282 20.70 -11.22 -6.70
C GLN A 282 19.19 -11.36 -6.48
N PHE A 283 18.61 -10.55 -5.59
CA PHE A 283 17.16 -10.53 -5.35
C PHE A 283 16.37 -10.25 -6.64
N PHE A 284 16.74 -9.23 -7.42
CA PHE A 284 16.01 -8.88 -8.65
C PHE A 284 16.29 -9.81 -9.83
N HIS A 285 17.46 -10.46 -9.90
CA HIS A 285 17.72 -11.52 -10.88
C HIS A 285 16.76 -12.68 -10.70
N LEU A 286 16.54 -13.12 -9.46
CA LEU A 286 15.56 -14.14 -9.13
C LEU A 286 14.14 -13.77 -9.61
N LEU A 287 13.70 -12.53 -9.37
CA LEU A 287 12.38 -12.06 -9.81
C LEU A 287 12.24 -11.93 -11.34
N LEU A 288 13.36 -11.83 -12.05
CA LEU A 288 13.42 -11.80 -13.51
C LEU A 288 13.61 -13.19 -14.12
N ASP A 289 13.59 -14.26 -13.32
CA ASP A 289 13.89 -15.63 -13.74
C ASP A 289 15.27 -15.76 -14.41
N LYS A 290 16.25 -14.98 -13.92
CA LYS A 290 17.64 -14.98 -14.37
C LYS A 290 18.53 -15.54 -13.27
N ASP A 291 19.39 -16.49 -13.62
CA ASP A 291 20.39 -17.06 -12.71
C ASP A 291 19.81 -17.51 -11.33
N VAL A 292 18.55 -17.99 -11.31
CA VAL A 292 17.76 -18.25 -10.09
C VAL A 292 18.52 -19.08 -9.06
N ASP A 293 19.16 -20.16 -9.47
CA ASP A 293 19.91 -21.04 -8.56
C ASP A 293 21.11 -20.32 -7.95
N THR A 294 21.82 -19.49 -8.74
CA THR A 294 22.95 -18.69 -8.25
C THR A 294 22.50 -17.64 -7.24
N SER A 295 21.36 -16.99 -7.51
CA SER A 295 20.79 -15.99 -6.62
C SER A 295 20.27 -16.62 -5.32
N LEU A 296 19.63 -17.79 -5.38
CA LEU A 296 19.22 -18.52 -4.17
C LEU A 296 20.45 -18.98 -3.36
N ASP A 297 21.48 -19.52 -4.01
CA ASP A 297 22.73 -19.93 -3.35
C ASP A 297 23.41 -18.80 -2.59
N TYR A 298 23.32 -17.57 -3.10
CA TYR A 298 23.83 -16.39 -2.39
C TYR A 298 23.13 -16.20 -1.03
N PHE A 299 21.80 -16.27 -0.98
CA PHE A 299 21.05 -16.11 0.27
C PHE A 299 21.14 -17.35 1.19
N ARG A 300 21.20 -18.56 0.63
CA ARG A 300 21.47 -19.79 1.38
C ARG A 300 22.80 -19.70 2.12
N LYS A 301 23.85 -19.26 1.41
CA LYS A 301 25.18 -19.09 1.99
C LYS A 301 25.19 -18.01 3.07
N LYS A 302 24.51 -16.89 2.86
CA LYS A 302 24.35 -15.87 3.91
C LYS A 302 23.72 -16.46 5.18
N LEU A 303 22.64 -17.22 5.04
CA LEU A 303 21.99 -17.86 6.19
C LEU A 303 22.89 -18.90 6.88
N SER A 304 23.66 -19.69 6.12
CA SER A 304 24.57 -20.70 6.70
C SER A 304 25.78 -20.10 7.40
N ASP A 305 26.31 -19.01 6.84
CA ASP A 305 27.52 -18.35 7.34
C ASP A 305 27.22 -17.38 8.49
N GLU A 306 25.95 -17.07 8.78
CA GLU A 306 25.53 -16.14 9.83
C GLU A 306 25.80 -16.71 11.23
N PRO A 307 26.73 -16.14 12.02
CA PRO A 307 26.97 -16.57 13.39
C PRO A 307 25.93 -16.05 14.39
N ASP A 308 25.21 -14.96 14.10
CA ASP A 308 24.26 -14.37 15.04
C ASP A 308 22.88 -15.07 14.98
N GLU A 309 22.53 -15.75 16.07
CA GLU A 309 21.22 -16.40 16.24
C GLU A 309 20.05 -15.41 16.21
N TYR A 310 20.29 -14.12 16.46
CA TYR A 310 19.28 -13.08 16.37
C TYR A 310 18.97 -12.69 14.92
N ASP A 311 19.97 -12.70 14.04
CA ASP A 311 19.80 -12.31 12.63
C ASP A 311 19.32 -13.48 11.77
N LYS A 312 19.70 -14.73 12.11
CA LYS A 312 19.27 -15.95 11.37
C LYS A 312 17.77 -16.01 11.03
N PRO A 313 16.84 -15.73 11.95
CA PRO A 313 15.42 -15.72 11.61
C PRO A 313 15.03 -14.67 10.55
N LEU A 314 15.66 -13.49 10.55
CA LEU A 314 15.43 -12.46 9.54
C LEU A 314 15.94 -12.91 8.16
N LEU A 315 17.14 -13.49 8.11
CA LEU A 315 17.71 -14.06 6.89
C LEU A 315 16.84 -15.20 6.33
N ALA A 316 16.40 -16.11 7.22
CA ALA A 316 15.54 -17.21 6.85
C ALA A 316 14.18 -16.73 6.33
N TYR A 317 13.60 -15.69 6.93
CA TYR A 317 12.35 -15.09 6.44
C TYR A 317 12.50 -14.59 4.99
N VAL A 318 13.56 -13.86 4.69
CA VAL A 318 13.82 -13.38 3.33
C VAL A 318 14.08 -14.53 2.36
N LEU A 319 14.84 -15.55 2.76
CA LEU A 319 15.09 -16.73 1.93
C LEU A 319 13.79 -17.49 1.63
N VAL A 320 12.91 -17.66 2.61
CA VAL A 320 11.60 -18.30 2.44
C VAL A 320 10.73 -17.51 1.47
N ASP A 321 10.64 -16.17 1.62
CA ASP A 321 9.92 -15.31 0.67
C ASP A 321 10.47 -15.46 -0.76
N LEU A 322 11.80 -15.48 -0.93
CA LEU A 322 12.44 -15.70 -2.23
C LEU A 322 12.13 -17.08 -2.81
N LEU A 323 12.17 -18.15 -2.00
CA LEU A 323 11.85 -19.51 -2.42
C LEU A 323 10.39 -19.64 -2.86
N VAL A 324 9.46 -18.99 -2.14
CA VAL A 324 8.04 -18.93 -2.52
C VAL A 324 7.87 -18.23 -3.87
N ARG A 325 8.50 -17.06 -4.05
CA ARG A 325 8.45 -16.31 -5.33
C ARG A 325 9.10 -17.09 -6.49
N ALA A 326 10.13 -17.89 -6.21
CA ALA A 326 10.77 -18.79 -7.17
C ALA A 326 10.02 -20.12 -7.38
N LYS A 327 8.86 -20.32 -6.74
CA LYS A 327 8.05 -21.56 -6.78
C LYS A 327 8.81 -22.81 -6.29
N ARG A 328 9.73 -22.63 -5.35
CA ARG A 328 10.50 -23.70 -4.66
C ARG A 328 9.88 -23.99 -3.29
N LEU A 329 8.57 -24.28 -3.29
CA LEU A 329 7.76 -24.38 -2.06
C LEU A 329 8.24 -25.47 -1.08
N ASP A 330 8.70 -26.61 -1.60
CA ASP A 330 9.22 -27.70 -0.77
C ASP A 330 10.41 -27.28 0.09
N GLU A 331 11.34 -26.54 -0.51
CA GLU A 331 12.52 -26.02 0.17
C GLU A 331 12.15 -24.88 1.12
N ALA A 332 11.20 -24.02 0.73
CA ALA A 332 10.68 -22.96 1.58
C ALA A 332 10.13 -23.52 2.90
N VAL A 333 9.39 -24.63 2.84
CA VAL A 333 8.87 -25.32 4.03
C VAL A 333 10.01 -25.86 4.90
N ASP A 334 11.01 -26.50 4.31
CA ASP A 334 12.12 -27.08 5.09
C ASP A 334 12.94 -25.97 5.81
N VAL A 335 13.25 -24.86 5.13
CA VAL A 335 13.94 -23.70 5.74
C VAL A 335 13.09 -23.06 6.85
N ALA A 336 11.79 -22.87 6.60
CA ALA A 336 10.88 -22.29 7.58
C ALA A 336 10.72 -23.17 8.82
N ALA A 337 10.67 -24.49 8.64
CA ALA A 337 10.57 -25.46 9.73
C ALA A 337 11.75 -25.34 10.70
N GLU A 338 12.96 -25.17 10.16
CA GLU A 338 14.21 -25.09 10.92
C GLU A 338 14.37 -23.75 11.67
N HIS A 339 14.10 -22.62 11.01
CA HIS A 339 14.49 -21.31 11.54
C HIS A 339 13.34 -20.41 12.00
N LEU A 340 12.12 -20.61 11.49
CA LEU A 340 11.01 -19.66 11.68
C LEU A 340 9.93 -20.18 12.62
N THR A 341 9.95 -21.46 12.98
CA THR A 341 8.93 -22.04 13.83
C THR A 341 9.00 -21.51 15.27
N GLY A 342 10.15 -21.05 15.76
CA GLY A 342 10.26 -20.47 17.11
C GLY A 342 9.73 -19.04 17.25
N LEU A 343 9.47 -18.35 16.13
CA LEU A 343 8.98 -16.98 16.12
C LEU A 343 7.49 -16.99 16.44
N GLY A 344 7.08 -16.25 17.48
CA GLY A 344 5.66 -16.11 17.82
C GLY A 344 4.83 -15.47 16.70
N ASN A 345 3.55 -15.20 16.96
CA ASN A 345 2.62 -14.55 16.03
C ASN A 345 2.99 -13.09 15.64
N ASP A 346 4.18 -12.61 16.02
CA ASP A 346 4.66 -11.24 15.77
C ASP A 346 5.19 -11.05 14.34
N VAL A 347 5.32 -12.14 13.57
CA VAL A 347 5.75 -12.10 12.16
C VAL A 347 4.53 -12.33 11.27
N ASN A 348 4.40 -11.53 10.20
CA ASN A 348 3.41 -11.73 9.12
C ASN A 348 3.70 -12.99 8.27
N PHE A 349 4.09 -14.09 8.91
CA PHE A 349 4.41 -15.38 8.31
C PHE A 349 3.61 -16.47 8.98
N SER A 350 2.88 -17.25 8.18
CA SER A 350 2.17 -18.42 8.66
C SER A 350 2.80 -19.68 8.10
N PHE A 351 3.55 -20.41 8.95
CA PHE A 351 4.13 -21.70 8.58
C PHE A 351 3.05 -22.72 8.15
N ALA A 352 1.88 -22.66 8.78
CA ALA A 352 0.77 -23.54 8.45
C ALA A 352 0.21 -23.26 7.04
N GLU A 353 0.02 -21.99 6.67
CA GLU A 353 -0.42 -21.61 5.33
C GLU A 353 0.61 -22.01 4.26
N LEU A 354 1.90 -21.79 4.54
CA LEU A 354 2.97 -22.23 3.63
C LEU A 354 2.96 -23.75 3.43
N CYS A 355 2.79 -24.54 4.49
CA CYS A 355 2.70 -26.00 4.38
C CYS A 355 1.46 -26.46 3.59
N VAL A 356 0.32 -25.77 3.75
CA VAL A 356 -0.90 -26.04 2.97
C VAL A 356 -0.67 -25.73 1.50
N GLU A 357 -0.08 -24.57 1.18
CA GLU A 357 0.23 -24.17 -0.19
C GLU A 357 1.23 -25.13 -0.87
N ALA A 358 2.25 -25.57 -0.13
CA ALA A 358 3.23 -26.55 -0.60
C ALA A 358 2.70 -27.99 -0.66
N GLY A 359 1.52 -28.27 -0.06
CA GLY A 359 1.02 -29.64 0.11
C GLY A 359 1.84 -30.50 1.10
N ARG A 360 2.68 -29.87 1.94
CA ARG A 360 3.61 -30.49 2.89
C ARG A 360 3.05 -30.53 4.31
N LEU A 361 1.86 -31.11 4.46
CA LEU A 361 1.20 -31.28 5.77
C LEU A 361 1.91 -32.30 6.67
N ASP A 362 2.73 -33.17 6.08
CA ASP A 362 3.67 -34.05 6.78
C ASP A 362 4.63 -33.23 7.67
N ARG A 363 5.25 -32.20 7.09
CA ARG A 363 6.15 -31.29 7.82
C ARG A 363 5.43 -30.46 8.87
N LEU A 364 4.21 -30.01 8.56
CA LEU A 364 3.39 -29.31 9.53
C LEU A 364 3.12 -30.19 10.77
N ALA A 365 2.76 -31.46 10.55
CA ALA A 365 2.53 -32.40 11.64
C ALA A 365 3.80 -32.67 12.46
N GLU A 366 4.98 -32.80 11.83
CA GLU A 366 6.25 -32.96 12.54
C GLU A 366 6.53 -31.77 13.47
N VAL A 367 6.49 -30.55 12.93
CA VAL A 367 6.75 -29.32 13.72
C VAL A 367 5.75 -29.13 14.86
N MET A 368 4.46 -29.36 14.62
CA MET A 368 3.43 -29.21 15.66
C MET A 368 3.57 -30.26 16.76
N ARG A 369 4.03 -31.47 16.43
CA ARG A 369 4.38 -32.50 17.42
C ARG A 369 5.55 -32.06 18.28
N ASP A 370 6.61 -31.54 17.67
CA ASP A 370 7.81 -31.09 18.40
C ASP A 370 7.51 -29.91 19.34
N LYS A 371 6.56 -29.05 18.95
CA LYS A 371 6.04 -27.95 19.78
C LYS A 371 5.00 -28.36 20.81
N ASN A 372 4.57 -29.62 20.84
CA ASN A 372 3.47 -30.11 21.67
C ASN A 372 2.14 -29.36 21.44
N ASP A 373 1.89 -28.88 20.21
CA ASP A 373 0.62 -28.29 19.79
C ASP A 373 -0.31 -29.39 19.23
N ILE A 374 -1.14 -29.93 20.11
CA ILE A 374 -2.07 -31.01 19.77
C ILE A 374 -3.15 -30.56 18.78
N VAL A 375 -3.55 -29.29 18.79
CA VAL A 375 -4.60 -28.77 17.93
C VAL A 375 -4.04 -28.59 16.51
N GLY A 376 -2.88 -27.94 16.39
CA GLY A 376 -2.16 -27.81 15.12
C GLY A 376 -1.80 -29.16 14.51
N PHE A 377 -1.33 -30.11 15.32
CA PHE A 377 -1.03 -31.48 14.88
C PHE A 377 -2.27 -32.19 14.34
N THR A 378 -3.40 -32.10 15.05
CA THR A 378 -4.65 -32.73 14.61
C THR A 378 -5.17 -32.10 13.32
N ALA A 379 -5.08 -30.77 13.18
CA ALA A 379 -5.45 -30.08 11.96
C ALA A 379 -4.62 -30.54 10.75
N ALA A 380 -3.31 -30.70 10.91
CA ALA A 380 -2.42 -31.21 9.86
C ALA A 380 -2.81 -32.65 9.41
N LEU A 381 -3.13 -33.53 10.36
CA LEU A 381 -3.58 -34.90 10.05
C LEU A 381 -4.90 -34.93 9.28
N LEU A 382 -5.88 -34.10 9.67
CA LEU A 382 -7.21 -34.05 9.04
C LEU A 382 -7.18 -33.35 7.67
N GLY A 383 -6.26 -32.40 7.48
CA GLY A 383 -6.05 -31.73 6.20
C GLY A 383 -5.32 -32.58 5.16
N THR A 384 -4.65 -33.67 5.57
CA THR A 384 -4.00 -34.58 4.64
C THR A 384 -5.09 -35.33 3.86
N PRO A 385 -5.17 -35.22 2.52
CA PRO A 385 -6.17 -35.97 1.76
C PRO A 385 -5.98 -37.45 2.04
N SER A 386 -7.02 -38.07 2.62
CA SER A 386 -7.05 -39.49 2.94
C SER A 386 -6.65 -40.29 1.70
N SER A 387 -5.49 -40.95 1.77
CA SER A 387 -5.10 -41.94 0.78
C SER A 387 -6.20 -43.00 0.81
N ALA A 388 -7.00 -43.00 -0.26
CA ALA A 388 -8.24 -43.75 -0.35
C ALA A 388 -8.01 -45.21 0.06
N THR A 389 -8.79 -45.59 1.06
CA THR A 389 -9.20 -46.96 1.36
C THR A 389 -9.43 -47.69 0.04
N THR A 390 -8.58 -48.65 -0.31
CA THR A 390 -8.84 -49.55 -1.43
C THR A 390 -10.04 -50.42 -1.04
N PRO A 391 -11.19 -50.35 -1.72
CA PRO A 391 -12.26 -51.30 -1.47
C PRO A 391 -11.95 -52.56 -2.28
N THR A 392 -11.64 -53.66 -1.58
CA THR A 392 -11.79 -55.03 -2.10
C THR A 392 -13.24 -55.43 -2.18
#